data_AF-A0A520IH68-F1
#
_entry.id   AF-A0A520IH68-F1
#
_cell.length_a   1.000
_cell.length_b   1.000
_cell.length_c   1.000
_cell.angle_alpha   90.00
_cell.angle_beta   90.00
_cell.angle_gamma   90.00
#
_symmetry.space_group_name_H-M   'P 1'
#
loop_
_entity.id
_entity.type
_entity.pdbx_description
1 polymer ?
#
loop_
_entity_poly.entity_id
_entity_poly.type
_entity_poly.pdbx_seq_one_letter_code
_entity_poly.pdbx_strand_id
1 'polypeptide(L)'
;MTMLAAILMGLAVAPAPALPPVAGLLQHSDQREALRGRREGRLLSARDIEARVVPTMRGAQYLGFDFDPEGGIYILKFLRNGSVIWVEVDGRSGQILGRTGN
;
A
#
# COMPACT_ATOMS: atom_id res chain seq x y z
N MET A 1 58.17 5.22 -32.58
CA MET A 1 58.45 6.18 -31.49
C MET A 1 57.90 7.52 -31.95
N THR A 2 56.98 8.22 -31.28
CA THR A 2 56.92 8.53 -29.83
C THR A 2 55.53 9.13 -29.50
N MET A 3 54.97 8.73 -28.35
CA MET A 3 54.17 9.52 -27.36
C MET A 3 52.82 10.12 -27.81
N LEU A 4 51.64 9.58 -27.47
CA LEU A 4 50.93 9.54 -26.17
C LEU A 4 50.67 10.91 -25.52
N ALA A 5 49.41 11.34 -25.53
CA ALA A 5 48.78 12.12 -24.45
C ALA A 5 47.25 12.10 -24.62
N ALA A 6 46.58 11.19 -23.91
CA ALA A 6 45.13 11.17 -23.78
C ALA A 6 44.71 12.12 -22.66
N ILE A 7 43.87 13.11 -22.98
CA ILE A 7 43.21 13.98 -22.00
C ILE A 7 41.83 13.35 -21.72
N LEU A 8 41.69 12.72 -20.56
CA LEU A 8 40.39 12.29 -20.02
C LEU A 8 39.97 13.30 -18.96
N MET A 9 39.02 14.14 -19.35
CA MET A 9 38.37 15.15 -18.55
C MET A 9 37.48 14.46 -17.51
N GLY A 10 37.79 14.65 -16.23
CA GLY A 10 37.02 14.11 -15.12
C GLY A 10 35.64 14.76 -15.04
N LEU A 11 34.59 13.98 -15.32
CA LEU A 11 33.21 14.39 -15.11
C LEU A 11 32.85 14.13 -13.64
N ALA A 12 32.86 15.18 -12.82
CA ALA A 12 32.38 15.13 -11.45
C ALA A 12 30.85 14.93 -11.46
N VAL A 13 30.40 13.71 -11.15
CA VAL A 13 28.99 13.40 -10.95
C VAL A 13 28.61 13.88 -9.55
N ALA A 14 27.80 14.94 -9.49
CA ALA A 14 27.19 15.39 -8.24
C ALA A 14 26.12 14.38 -7.78
N PRO A 15 26.07 13.98 -6.49
CA PRO A 15 24.99 13.16 -5.98
C PRO A 15 23.72 14.02 -5.89
N ALA A 16 22.72 13.73 -6.72
CA ALA A 16 21.38 14.27 -6.55
C ALA A 16 20.79 13.71 -5.24
N PRO A 17 20.15 14.53 -4.38
CA PRO A 17 19.44 14.03 -3.22
C PRO A 17 18.27 13.17 -3.69
N ALA A 18 18.33 11.87 -3.38
CA ALA A 18 17.23 10.95 -3.59
C ALA A 18 16.04 11.42 -2.73
N LEU A 19 15.07 12.08 -3.34
CA LEU A 19 13.77 12.35 -2.73
C LEU A 19 13.11 10.99 -2.43
N PRO A 20 12.70 10.71 -1.18
CA PRO A 20 12.06 9.44 -0.87
C PRO A 20 10.75 9.32 -1.68
N PRO A 21 10.42 8.13 -2.20
CA PRO A 21 9.19 7.93 -2.97
C PRO A 21 7.97 8.25 -2.10
N VAL A 22 7.25 9.32 -2.46
CA VAL A 22 6.04 9.80 -1.75
C VAL A 22 4.94 8.72 -1.67
N ALA A 23 4.94 7.78 -2.62
CA ALA A 23 4.00 6.65 -2.65
C ALA A 23 4.08 5.75 -1.40
N GLY A 24 5.25 5.64 -0.75
CA GLY A 24 5.40 4.84 0.47
C GLY A 24 4.91 5.53 1.75
N LEU A 25 4.83 6.87 1.75
CA LEU A 25 4.45 7.67 2.93
C LEU A 25 2.94 7.61 3.19
N LEU A 26 2.12 7.63 2.14
CA LEU A 26 0.65 7.55 2.23
C LEU A 26 0.19 6.17 2.73
N GLN A 27 0.75 5.09 2.17
CA GLN A 27 0.40 3.74 2.63
C GLN A 27 0.86 3.45 4.07
N HIS A 28 1.88 4.16 4.57
CA HIS A 28 2.32 4.08 5.96
C HIS A 28 1.47 4.93 6.92
N SER A 29 0.88 6.06 6.48
CA SER A 29 0.01 6.87 7.35
C SER A 29 -1.28 6.14 7.69
N ASP A 30 -1.88 5.48 6.71
CA ASP A 30 -3.19 4.84 6.84
C ASP A 30 -3.12 3.64 7.79
N GLN A 31 -2.01 2.89 7.73
CA GLN A 31 -1.71 1.82 8.68
C GLN A 31 -1.53 2.33 10.11
N ARG A 32 -0.91 3.51 10.30
CA ARG A 32 -0.72 4.12 11.64
C ARG A 32 -2.05 4.55 12.25
N GLU A 33 -2.99 5.05 11.45
CA GLU A 33 -4.32 5.43 11.92
C GLU A 33 -5.19 4.21 12.24
N ALA A 34 -5.15 3.17 11.40
CA ALA A 34 -5.77 1.89 11.72
C ALA A 34 -5.22 1.30 13.05
N LEU A 35 -3.90 1.43 13.28
CA LEU A 35 -3.25 1.07 14.55
C LEU A 35 -3.74 1.92 15.73
N ARG A 36 -4.00 3.22 15.53
CA ARG A 36 -4.53 4.11 16.57
C ARG A 36 -5.96 3.74 16.93
N GLY A 37 -6.84 3.57 15.95
CA GLY A 37 -8.24 3.18 16.18
C GLY A 37 -8.39 1.79 16.82
N ARG A 38 -7.47 0.86 16.52
CA ARG A 38 -7.35 -0.40 17.29
C ARG A 38 -6.99 -0.17 18.76
N ARG A 39 -6.00 0.68 19.04
CA ARG A 39 -5.52 0.92 20.43
C ARG A 39 -6.62 1.47 21.33
N GLU A 40 -7.60 2.15 20.74
CA GLU A 40 -8.77 2.67 21.44
C GLU A 40 -9.88 1.62 21.62
N GLY A 41 -9.66 0.38 21.16
CA GLY A 41 -10.59 -0.75 21.31
C GLY A 41 -11.84 -0.67 20.43
N ARG A 42 -11.87 0.27 19.47
CA ARG A 42 -13.07 0.55 18.67
C ARG A 42 -13.12 -0.18 17.33
N LEU A 43 -11.98 -0.68 16.85
CA LEU A 43 -11.86 -1.31 15.54
C LEU A 43 -11.17 -2.67 15.63
N LEU A 44 -11.63 -3.57 14.77
CA LEU A 44 -10.91 -4.78 14.43
C LEU A 44 -9.57 -4.45 13.79
N SER A 45 -8.77 -5.48 13.86
CA SER A 45 -7.43 -5.49 13.39
C SER A 45 -7.38 -5.61 11.86
N ALA A 46 -6.61 -4.79 11.14
CA ALA A 46 -6.26 -5.07 9.73
C ALA A 46 -6.00 -6.56 9.43
N ARG A 47 -5.24 -7.25 10.30
CA ARG A 47 -5.00 -8.70 10.18
C ARG A 47 -6.27 -9.54 10.37
N ASP A 48 -7.17 -9.13 11.26
CA ASP A 48 -8.45 -9.81 11.50
C ASP A 48 -9.43 -9.57 10.35
N ILE A 49 -9.42 -8.36 9.78
CA ILE A 49 -10.17 -8.00 8.57
C ILE A 49 -9.68 -8.83 7.39
N GLU A 50 -8.36 -8.87 7.16
CA GLU A 50 -7.72 -9.66 6.12
C GLU A 50 -8.04 -11.16 6.27
N ALA A 51 -7.93 -11.70 7.49
CA ALA A 51 -8.23 -13.10 7.78
C ALA A 51 -9.67 -13.49 7.44
N ARG A 52 -10.62 -12.54 7.49
CA ARG A 52 -12.02 -12.76 7.14
C ARG A 52 -12.26 -12.65 5.64
N VAL A 53 -11.66 -11.65 4.99
CA VAL A 53 -12.02 -11.27 3.62
C VAL A 53 -11.16 -11.95 2.57
N VAL A 54 -9.83 -12.04 2.78
CA VAL A 54 -8.91 -12.61 1.78
C VAL A 54 -9.30 -14.04 1.35
N PRO A 55 -9.72 -14.96 2.25
CA PRO A 55 -10.14 -16.30 1.84
C PRO A 55 -11.39 -16.34 0.93
N THR A 56 -12.21 -15.28 0.94
CA THR A 56 -13.42 -15.16 0.09
C THR A 56 -13.08 -14.73 -1.34
N MET A 57 -11.88 -14.20 -1.56
CA MET A 57 -11.40 -13.66 -2.85
C MET A 57 -10.58 -14.69 -3.62
N ARG A 58 -11.01 -15.96 -3.66
CA ARG A 58 -10.27 -17.03 -4.34
C ARG A 58 -9.97 -16.68 -5.80
N GLY A 59 -8.76 -16.98 -6.26
CA GLY A 59 -8.33 -16.65 -7.62
C GLY A 59 -8.10 -15.15 -7.88
N ALA A 60 -8.06 -14.32 -6.83
CA ALA A 60 -7.58 -12.95 -6.90
C ALA A 60 -6.34 -12.80 -5.98
N GLN A 61 -5.39 -11.98 -6.40
CA GLN A 61 -4.20 -11.65 -5.61
C GLN A 61 -4.50 -10.47 -4.70
N TYR A 62 -4.31 -10.62 -3.40
CA TYR A 62 -4.41 -9.50 -2.46
C TYR A 62 -3.23 -8.54 -2.64
N LEU A 63 -3.51 -7.24 -2.77
CA LEU A 63 -2.49 -6.19 -2.97
C LEU A 63 -2.24 -5.34 -1.71
N GLY A 64 -3.15 -5.39 -0.73
CA GLY A 64 -3.12 -4.56 0.47
C GLY A 64 -4.45 -3.88 0.75
N PHE A 65 -4.45 -2.98 1.72
CA PHE A 65 -5.63 -2.21 2.12
C PHE A 65 -5.28 -0.72 2.27
N ASP A 66 -6.29 0.12 2.08
CA ASP A 66 -6.33 1.48 2.61
C ASP A 66 -7.31 1.54 3.79
N PHE A 67 -7.21 2.59 4.60
CA PHE A 67 -8.10 2.82 5.73
C PHE A 67 -8.68 4.23 5.68
N ASP A 68 -10.01 4.33 5.69
CA ASP A 68 -10.74 5.56 5.89
C ASP A 68 -11.01 5.75 7.40
N PRO A 69 -10.33 6.70 8.07
CA PRO A 69 -10.50 6.95 9.50
C PRO A 69 -11.84 7.62 9.85
N GLU A 70 -12.46 8.36 8.92
CA GLU A 70 -13.74 9.05 9.17
C GLU A 70 -14.88 8.05 9.23
N GLY A 71 -14.93 7.14 8.24
CA GLY A 71 -15.91 6.05 8.18
C GLY A 71 -15.54 4.83 9.04
N GLY A 72 -14.27 4.68 9.41
CA GLY A 72 -13.77 3.44 10.00
C GLY A 72 -13.82 2.27 9.02
N ILE A 73 -13.60 2.52 7.73
CA ILE A 73 -13.76 1.55 6.64
C ILE A 73 -12.38 1.08 6.16
N TYR A 74 -12.21 -0.23 6.04
CA TYR A 74 -11.06 -0.83 5.36
C TYR A 74 -11.41 -1.06 3.90
N ILE A 75 -10.54 -0.61 3.00
CA ILE A 75 -10.69 -0.81 1.56
C ILE A 75 -9.62 -1.80 1.10
N LEU A 76 -10.00 -3.08 0.92
CA LEU A 76 -9.09 -4.13 0.50
C LEU A 76 -9.03 -4.19 -1.03
N LYS A 77 -7.82 -4.36 -1.56
CA LYS A 77 -7.55 -4.34 -3.00
C LYS A 77 -7.13 -5.72 -3.46
N PHE A 78 -7.74 -6.17 -4.55
CA PHE A 78 -7.42 -7.46 -5.15
C PHE A 78 -7.19 -7.31 -6.65
N LEU A 79 -6.25 -8.06 -7.22
CA LEU A 79 -6.03 -8.15 -8.66
C LEU A 79 -6.57 -9.49 -9.16
N ARG A 80 -7.45 -9.45 -10.17
CA ARG A 80 -7.92 -10.64 -10.89
C ARG A 80 -7.94 -10.34 -12.38
N ASN A 81 -7.30 -11.17 -13.18
CA ASN A 81 -7.31 -11.06 -14.64
C ASN A 81 -6.96 -9.64 -15.15
N GLY A 82 -6.01 -8.96 -14.49
CA GLY A 82 -5.60 -7.59 -14.84
C GLY A 82 -6.55 -6.49 -14.37
N SER A 83 -7.67 -6.82 -13.72
CA SER A 83 -8.63 -5.86 -13.16
C SER A 83 -8.50 -5.77 -11.64
N VAL A 84 -8.61 -4.55 -11.10
CA VAL A 84 -8.58 -4.31 -9.66
C VAL A 84 -10.01 -4.39 -9.10
N ILE A 85 -10.16 -5.16 -8.03
CA ILE A 85 -11.39 -5.28 -7.25
C ILE A 85 -11.16 -4.61 -5.90
N TRP A 86 -12.04 -3.68 -5.57
CA TRP A 86 -12.08 -2.99 -4.29
C TRP A 86 -13.16 -3.63 -3.42
N VAL A 87 -12.83 -3.90 -2.16
CA VAL A 87 -13.75 -4.48 -1.19
C VAL A 87 -13.76 -3.59 0.05
N GLU A 88 -14.90 -2.94 0.28
CA GLU A 88 -15.11 -2.08 1.46
C GLU A 88 -15.61 -2.93 2.62
N VAL A 89 -15.01 -2.73 3.79
CA VAL A 89 -15.26 -3.54 4.98
C VAL A 89 -15.40 -2.65 6.20
N ASP A 90 -16.48 -2.83 6.95
CA ASP A 90 -16.68 -2.13 8.22
C ASP A 90 -15.60 -2.55 9.23
N GLY A 91 -14.83 -1.58 9.72
CA GLY A 91 -13.71 -1.81 10.62
C GLY A 91 -14.12 -2.26 12.01
N ARG A 92 -15.40 -2.15 12.41
CA ARG A 92 -15.88 -2.55 13.75
C ARG A 92 -16.31 -4.01 13.79
N SER A 93 -16.99 -4.47 12.74
CA SER A 93 -17.61 -5.80 12.65
C SER A 93 -16.86 -6.75 11.71
N GLY A 94 -16.13 -6.20 10.73
CA GLY A 94 -15.51 -6.96 9.64
C GLY A 94 -16.51 -7.39 8.56
N GLN A 95 -17.70 -6.79 8.52
CA GLN A 95 -18.70 -7.05 7.47
C GLN A 95 -18.31 -6.35 6.17
N ILE A 96 -18.47 -7.04 5.04
CA ILE A 96 -18.28 -6.45 3.71
C ILE A 96 -19.47 -5.53 3.43
N LEU A 97 -19.18 -4.26 3.17
CA LEU A 97 -20.16 -3.22 2.84
C LEU A 97 -20.42 -3.14 1.34
N GLY A 98 -19.37 -3.30 0.54
CA GLY A 98 -19.44 -3.10 -0.90
C GLY A 98 -18.27 -3.75 -1.64
N ARG A 99 -18.48 -3.98 -2.94
CA ARG A 99 -17.45 -4.50 -3.86
C ARG A 99 -17.57 -3.79 -5.20
N THR A 100 -16.45 -3.34 -5.74
CA THR A 100 -16.37 -2.64 -7.03
C THR A 100 -15.28 -3.28 -7.89
N GLY A 101 -15.59 -3.65 -9.13
CA GLY A 101 -14.68 -4.39 -10.03
C GLY A 101 -15.13 -5.84 -10.29
N ASN A 102 -14.36 -6.61 -11.06
CA ASN A 102 -14.68 -8.01 -11.44
C ASN A 102 -13.46 -8.94 -11.43
#